data_AF-T5LU05-F1
#
_entry.id   AF-T5LU05-F1
#
_cell.length_a   1.000
_cell.length_b   1.000
_cell.length_c   1.000
_cell.angle_alpha   90.00
_cell.angle_beta   90.00
_cell.angle_gamma   90.00
#
_symmetry.space_group_name_H-M   'P 1'
#
loop_
_entity.id
_entity.type
_entity.pdbx_description
1 polymer ?
#
loop_
_entity_poly.entity_id
_entity_poly.type
_entity_poly.pdbx_seq_one_letter_code
_entity_poly.pdbx_strand_id
1 'polypeptide(L)'
;MKTNKQIIEALRDNAYLAWAAYGYYDLIGKKIKDDEKYGDKRNKPITLHDILDITYKDYETQDSTFFNTENLKGDFSPLQAKRFFSRYDLLIHQPNTESGFSATLFQNKESKEFTLAIISTESKCDGIK
;
A
#
# COMPACT_ATOMS: atom_id res chain seq x y z
N MET A 1 20.40 7.65 -26.48
CA MET A 1 19.04 7.08 -26.75
C MET A 1 18.84 5.91 -25.79
N LYS A 2 17.70 5.83 -25.08
CA LYS A 2 17.42 4.69 -24.19
C LYS A 2 17.16 3.43 -25.01
N THR A 3 17.58 2.27 -24.51
CA THR A 3 17.28 0.98 -25.14
C THR A 3 15.83 0.57 -24.85
N ASN A 4 15.27 -0.35 -25.65
CA ASN A 4 13.92 -0.90 -25.41
C ASN A 4 13.80 -1.51 -24.01
N LYS A 5 14.85 -2.18 -23.53
CA LYS A 5 14.90 -2.75 -22.18
C LYS A 5 14.75 -1.67 -21.11
N GLN A 6 15.51 -0.58 -21.22
CA GLN A 6 15.44 0.55 -20.28
C GLN A 6 14.07 1.22 -20.28
N ILE A 7 13.41 1.30 -21.45
CA ILE A 7 12.05 1.84 -21.56
C ILE A 7 11.04 0.92 -20.86
N ILE A 8 11.10 -0.39 -21.08
CA ILE A 8 10.21 -1.37 -20.44
C ILE A 8 10.38 -1.37 -18.93
N GLU A 9 11.63 -1.29 -18.43
CA GLU A 9 11.91 -1.22 -17.00
C GLU A 9 11.31 0.05 -16.38
N ALA A 10 11.48 1.21 -17.02
CA ALA A 10 10.88 2.46 -16.56
C ALA A 10 9.34 2.40 -16.54
N LEU A 11 8.70 1.83 -17.56
CA LEU A 11 7.25 1.65 -17.60
C LEU A 11 6.75 0.76 -16.46
N ARG A 12 7.40 -0.39 -16.23
CA ARG A 12 7.06 -1.29 -15.13
C ARG A 12 7.22 -0.60 -13.77
N ASP A 13 8.30 0.14 -13.59
CA ASP A 13 8.59 0.78 -12.30
C ASP A 13 7.58 1.89 -12.00
N ASN A 14 7.22 2.70 -13.00
CA ASN A 14 6.16 3.70 -12.88
C ASN A 14 4.80 3.05 -12.58
N ALA A 15 4.47 1.93 -13.23
CA ALA A 15 3.25 1.19 -12.94
C ALA A 15 3.22 0.67 -11.50
N TYR A 16 4.33 0.14 -10.98
CA TYR A 16 4.42 -0.29 -9.59
C TYR A 16 4.34 0.87 -8.61
N LEU A 17 4.96 2.02 -8.88
CA LEU A 17 4.84 3.21 -8.04
C LEU A 17 3.39 3.71 -7.97
N ALA A 18 2.71 3.81 -9.11
CA ALA A 18 1.31 4.21 -9.17
C ALA A 18 0.40 3.23 -8.43
N TRP A 19 0.62 1.92 -8.59
CA TRP A 19 -0.20 0.90 -7.93
C TRP A 19 0.08 0.84 -6.42
N ALA A 20 1.35 0.88 -6.01
CA ALA A 20 1.74 0.91 -4.60
C ALA A 20 1.21 2.16 -3.87
N ALA A 21 0.95 3.26 -4.56
CA ALA A 21 0.38 4.46 -3.95
C ALA A 21 -0.98 4.20 -3.28
N TYR A 22 -1.77 3.24 -3.79
CA TYR A 22 -3.06 2.85 -3.23
C TYR A 22 -2.97 2.03 -1.92
N GLY A 23 -1.77 1.71 -1.45
CA GLY A 23 -1.56 0.96 -0.21
C GLY A 23 -2.08 1.68 1.03
N TYR A 24 -2.65 0.91 1.95
CA TYR A 24 -3.25 1.39 3.20
C TYR A 24 -2.18 1.48 4.29
N TYR A 25 -1.20 2.37 4.08
CA TYR A 25 0.02 2.43 4.90
C TYR A 25 -0.22 3.00 6.31
N ASP A 26 -1.37 3.63 6.53
CA ASP A 26 -1.88 4.03 7.85
C ASP A 26 -2.11 2.83 8.79
N LEU A 27 -2.22 1.61 8.24
CA LEU A 27 -2.37 0.38 9.03
C LEU A 27 -1.02 -0.20 9.51
N ILE A 28 0.12 0.34 9.08
CA ILE A 28 1.44 -0.15 9.52
C ILE A 28 1.56 -0.02 11.04
N GLY A 29 2.07 -1.07 11.69
CA GLY A 29 2.25 -1.12 13.14
C GLY A 29 0.98 -1.47 13.94
N LYS A 30 -0.22 -1.31 13.36
CA LYS A 30 -1.42 -1.94 13.92
C LYS A 30 -1.26 -3.46 13.93
N LYS A 31 -1.97 -4.14 14.81
CA LYS A 31 -1.90 -5.60 14.90
C LYS A 31 -2.95 -6.27 14.03
N ILE A 32 -2.59 -7.42 13.47
CA ILE A 32 -3.59 -8.36 12.94
C ILE A 32 -4.43 -8.88 14.10
N LYS A 33 -5.74 -9.02 13.87
CA LYS A 33 -6.69 -9.58 14.84
C LYS A 33 -6.20 -10.93 15.37
N ASP A 34 -6.42 -11.16 16.67
CA ASP A 34 -6.03 -12.42 17.32
C ASP A 34 -7.06 -13.50 17.03
N ASP A 35 -6.99 -14.06 15.82
CA ASP A 35 -7.84 -15.13 15.34
C ASP A 35 -6.97 -16.25 14.77
N GLU A 36 -7.30 -17.50 15.10
CA GLU A 36 -6.56 -18.68 14.67
C GLU A 36 -6.46 -18.78 13.14
N LYS A 37 -7.45 -18.26 12.39
CA LYS A 37 -7.45 -18.24 10.92
C LYS A 37 -6.23 -17.52 10.31
N TYR A 38 -5.61 -16.60 11.06
CA TYR A 38 -4.44 -15.86 10.61
C TYR A 38 -3.11 -16.54 10.98
N GLY A 39 -3.16 -17.73 11.59
CA GLY A 39 -2.00 -18.56 11.90
C GLY A 39 -0.91 -17.77 12.62
N ASP A 40 0.31 -17.85 12.09
CA ASP A 40 1.48 -17.18 12.68
C ASP A 40 1.43 -15.65 12.63
N LYS A 41 0.52 -15.04 11.87
CA LYS A 41 0.41 -13.58 11.76
C LYS A 41 -0.54 -12.96 12.78
N ARG A 42 -1.38 -13.76 13.45
CA ARG A 42 -2.34 -13.25 14.43
C ARG A 42 -1.62 -12.51 15.58
N ASN A 43 -2.20 -11.40 16.05
CA ASN A 43 -1.64 -10.54 17.11
C ASN A 43 -0.22 -9.99 16.83
N LYS A 44 0.27 -10.08 15.59
CA LYS A 44 1.55 -9.49 15.17
C LYS A 44 1.33 -8.14 14.48
N PRO A 45 2.29 -7.21 14.60
CA PRO A 45 2.21 -5.93 13.90
C PRO A 45 2.24 -6.14 12.38
N ILE A 46 1.43 -5.36 11.68
CA ILE A 46 1.40 -5.24 10.22
C ILE A 46 2.69 -4.57 9.77
N THR A 47 3.38 -5.21 8.84
CA THR A 47 4.59 -4.67 8.22
C THR A 47 4.26 -4.01 6.88
N LEU A 48 5.20 -3.19 6.38
CA LEU A 48 5.10 -2.56 5.06
C LEU A 48 4.88 -3.59 3.93
N HIS A 49 5.52 -4.75 4.01
CA HIS A 49 5.32 -5.83 3.05
C HIS A 49 3.92 -6.40 3.09
N ASP A 50 3.33 -6.52 4.28
CA ASP A 50 2.00 -7.12 4.44
C ASP A 50 0.90 -6.28 3.79
N ILE A 51 1.07 -4.94 3.74
CA ILE A 51 0.11 -4.01 3.12
C ILE A 51 -0.12 -4.31 1.64
N LEU A 52 0.97 -4.54 0.89
CA LEU A 52 0.89 -4.76 -0.56
C LEU A 52 0.79 -6.24 -0.92
N ASP A 53 1.13 -7.18 -0.05
CA ASP A 53 1.14 -8.59 -0.40
C ASP A 53 -0.27 -9.21 -0.37
N ILE A 54 -0.74 -9.68 -1.54
CA ILE A 54 -2.03 -10.36 -1.75
C ILE A 54 -2.24 -11.55 -0.83
N THR A 55 -1.18 -12.19 -0.31
CA THR A 55 -1.30 -13.28 0.66
C THR A 55 -2.02 -12.85 1.95
N TYR A 56 -1.91 -11.59 2.35
CA TYR A 56 -2.56 -11.07 3.55
C TYR A 56 -3.83 -10.27 3.26
N LYS A 57 -4.32 -10.33 2.01
CA LYS A 57 -5.60 -9.72 1.67
C LYS A 57 -6.70 -10.23 2.61
N ASP A 58 -7.57 -9.30 3.01
CA ASP A 58 -8.69 -9.54 3.93
C ASP A 58 -8.28 -9.92 5.36
N TYR A 59 -6.99 -9.78 5.71
CA TYR A 59 -6.58 -9.84 7.10
C TYR A 59 -7.08 -8.59 7.82
N GLU A 60 -7.86 -8.80 8.87
CA GLU A 60 -8.47 -7.76 9.69
C GLU A 60 -7.44 -7.24 10.70
N THR A 61 -7.43 -5.92 10.90
CA THR A 61 -6.75 -5.34 12.06
C THR A 61 -7.51 -5.70 13.34
N GLN A 62 -6.80 -5.68 14.48
CA GLN A 62 -7.39 -5.87 15.80
C GLN A 62 -8.42 -4.79 16.15
N ASP A 63 -8.33 -3.61 15.53
CA ASP A 63 -9.24 -2.48 15.73
C ASP A 63 -10.55 -2.63 14.94
N SER A 64 -10.64 -3.64 14.06
CA SER A 64 -11.86 -3.93 13.31
C SER A 64 -13.05 -4.17 14.24
N THR A 65 -14.15 -3.47 13.97
CA THR A 65 -15.42 -3.60 14.70
C THR A 65 -16.49 -4.17 13.78
N PHE A 66 -17.67 -4.49 14.33
CA PHE A 66 -18.81 -4.96 13.53
C PHE A 66 -19.26 -3.97 12.45
N PHE A 67 -19.07 -2.66 12.68
CA PHE A 67 -19.53 -1.60 11.78
C PHE A 67 -18.40 -0.98 10.95
N ASN A 68 -17.14 -1.24 11.30
CA ASN A 68 -15.98 -0.71 10.59
C ASN A 68 -14.87 -1.77 10.56
N THR A 69 -14.77 -2.45 9.43
CA THR A 69 -13.79 -3.50 9.19
C THR A 69 -12.58 -2.92 8.47
N GLU A 70 -11.44 -2.90 9.15
CA GLU A 70 -10.17 -2.45 8.57
C GLU A 70 -9.38 -3.65 8.10
N ASN A 71 -9.31 -3.84 6.78
CA ASN A 71 -8.65 -4.99 6.18
C ASN A 71 -7.50 -4.58 5.29
N LEU A 72 -6.46 -5.41 5.29
CA LEU A 72 -5.41 -5.34 4.28
C LEU A 72 -5.99 -5.65 2.90
N LYS A 73 -5.58 -4.88 1.88
CA LYS A 73 -6.04 -5.06 0.51
C LYS A 73 -5.18 -6.03 -0.29
N GLY A 74 -3.85 -5.96 -0.12
CA GLY A 74 -2.90 -6.85 -0.77
C GLY A 74 -3.01 -6.79 -2.30
N ASP A 75 -2.33 -5.85 -2.93
CA ASP A 75 -2.49 -5.59 -4.36
C ASP A 75 -1.41 -6.25 -5.25
N PHE A 76 -0.30 -6.66 -4.66
CA PHE A 76 0.86 -7.24 -5.33
C PHE A 76 0.96 -8.73 -5.02
N SER A 77 1.51 -9.51 -5.96
CA SER A 77 2.02 -10.84 -5.59
C SER A 77 3.14 -10.72 -4.53
N PRO A 78 3.40 -11.76 -3.72
CA PRO A 78 4.43 -11.71 -2.68
C PRO A 78 5.81 -11.28 -3.21
N LEU A 79 6.16 -11.79 -4.40
CA LEU A 79 7.44 -11.46 -5.04
C LEU A 79 7.47 -10.01 -5.56
N GLN A 80 6.35 -9.48 -6.04
CA GLN A 80 6.25 -8.07 -6.45
C GLN A 80 6.41 -7.15 -5.23
N ALA A 81 5.70 -7.41 -4.13
CA ALA A 81 5.83 -6.64 -2.88
C ALA A 81 7.28 -6.67 -2.37
N LYS A 82 7.91 -7.85 -2.37
CA LYS A 82 9.31 -8.02 -1.99
C LYS A 82 10.26 -7.19 -2.84
N ARG A 83 10.13 -7.27 -4.17
CA ARG A 83 10.98 -6.54 -5.13
C ARG A 83 10.74 -5.04 -5.13
N PHE A 84 9.53 -4.60 -4.83
CA PHE A 84 9.20 -3.19 -4.76
C PHE A 84 9.92 -2.53 -3.58
N PHE A 85 9.73 -3.05 -2.36
CA PHE A 85 10.36 -2.47 -1.16
C PHE A 85 11.85 -2.77 -1.04
N SER A 86 12.42 -3.69 -1.84
CA SER A 86 13.88 -3.79 -1.97
C SER A 86 14.48 -2.60 -2.73
N ARG A 87 13.67 -1.86 -3.51
CA ARG A 87 14.12 -0.76 -4.36
C ARG A 87 13.64 0.61 -3.89
N TYR A 88 12.50 0.68 -3.24
CA TYR A 88 11.90 1.93 -2.79
C TYR A 88 11.70 1.96 -1.28
N ASP A 89 12.04 3.09 -0.68
CA ASP A 89 11.59 3.47 0.65
C ASP A 89 10.28 4.24 0.54
N LEU A 90 9.34 3.96 1.45
CA LEU A 90 8.17 4.79 1.68
C LEU A 90 8.53 5.78 2.79
N LEU A 91 8.57 7.07 2.46
CA LEU A 91 9.01 8.10 3.40
C LEU A 91 7.83 8.70 4.16
N ILE A 92 6.77 9.05 3.43
CA ILE A 92 5.57 9.68 3.98
C ILE A 92 4.37 9.13 3.21
N HIS A 93 3.30 8.83 3.93
CA HIS A 93 1.99 8.53 3.36
C HIS A 93 0.95 9.44 4.01
N GLN A 94 0.17 10.11 3.17
CA GLN A 94 -1.05 10.78 3.57
C GLN A 94 -2.24 9.93 3.13
N PRO A 95 -3.00 9.33 4.07
CA PRO A 95 -4.20 8.58 3.73
C PRO A 95 -5.28 9.48 3.15
N ASN A 96 -6.33 8.88 2.59
CA ASN A 96 -7.44 9.60 1.99
C ASN A 96 -8.05 10.60 2.99
N THR A 97 -8.05 11.85 2.58
CA THR A 97 -8.77 12.94 3.27
C THR A 97 -10.25 12.94 2.88
N GLU A 98 -11.07 13.76 3.55
CA GLU A 98 -12.49 13.92 3.23
C GLU A 98 -12.74 14.39 1.79
N SER A 99 -11.80 15.14 1.20
CA SER A 99 -11.86 15.56 -0.20
C SER A 99 -11.42 14.46 -1.19
N GLY A 100 -11.10 13.25 -0.69
CA GLY A 100 -10.57 12.14 -1.48
C GLY A 100 -9.09 12.28 -1.85
N PHE A 101 -8.38 13.29 -1.35
CA PHE A 101 -6.94 13.44 -1.64
C PHE A 101 -6.11 12.45 -0.81
N SER A 102 -5.19 11.75 -1.48
CA SER A 102 -4.13 10.93 -0.89
C SER A 102 -2.81 11.15 -1.65
N ALA A 103 -1.70 10.99 -0.93
CA ALA A 103 -0.38 11.08 -1.53
C ALA A 103 0.63 10.18 -0.81
N THR A 104 1.55 9.60 -1.57
CA THR A 104 2.66 8.83 -1.02
C THR A 104 3.97 9.28 -1.65
N LEU A 105 4.96 9.56 -0.80
CA LEU A 105 6.31 9.91 -1.21
C LEU A 105 7.21 8.68 -1.11
N PHE A 106 7.69 8.23 -2.26
CA PHE A 106 8.67 7.15 -2.37
C PHE A 106 10.05 7.73 -2.68
N GLN A 107 11.10 7.07 -2.19
CA GLN A 107 12.47 7.33 -2.60
C GLN A 107 13.10 6.06 -3.16
N ASN A 108 13.71 6.15 -4.33
CA ASN A 108 14.54 5.07 -4.86
C ASN A 108 15.80 4.92 -3.98
N LYS A 109 16.03 3.72 -3.45
CA LYS A 109 17.15 3.42 -2.55
C LYS A 109 18.52 3.63 -3.19
N GLU A 110 18.64 3.37 -4.48
CA GLU A 110 19.89 3.44 -5.23
C GLU A 110 20.10 4.83 -5.82
N SER A 111 19.18 5.30 -6.68
CA SER A 111 19.34 6.60 -7.36
C SER A 111 19.10 7.81 -6.45
N LYS A 112 18.47 7.60 -5.28
CA LYS A 112 18.01 8.64 -4.34
C LYS A 112 16.95 9.57 -4.89
N GLU A 113 16.43 9.31 -6.08
CA GLU A 113 15.33 10.06 -6.69
C GLU A 113 14.04 9.89 -5.87
N PHE A 114 13.26 10.97 -5.81
CA PHE A 114 11.98 11.02 -5.11
C PHE A 114 10.84 10.97 -6.12
N THR A 115 9.84 10.13 -5.83
CA THR A 115 8.59 10.07 -6.58
C THR A 115 7.43 10.39 -5.64
N LEU A 116 6.72 11.48 -5.93
CA LEU A 116 5.45 11.79 -5.30
C LEU A 116 4.30 11.21 -6.13
N ALA A 117 3.61 10.22 -5.59
CA ALA A 117 2.39 9.69 -6.18
C ALA A 117 1.19 10.38 -5.53
N ILE A 118 0.36 11.04 -6.34
CA ILE A 118 -0.88 11.70 -5.90
C ILE A 118 -2.05 10.93 -6.50
N ILE A 119 -3.06 10.69 -5.68
CA ILE A 119 -4.26 9.95 -6.05
C ILE A 119 -5.46 10.69 -5.47
N SER A 120 -6.53 10.75 -6.26
CA SER A 120 -7.85 11.14 -5.77
C SER A 120 -8.71 9.89 -5.71
N THR A 121 -9.31 9.60 -4.56
CA THR A 121 -10.45 8.70 -4.48
C THR A 121 -11.74 9.50 -4.58
N GLU A 122 -12.83 8.85 -4.99
CA GLU A 122 -14.12 9.51 -5.20
C GLU A 122 -14.54 10.33 -3.96
N SER A 123 -15.12 11.51 -4.22
CA SER A 123 -15.83 12.30 -3.22
C SER A 123 -16.80 11.38 -2.48
N LYS A 124 -16.91 11.48 -1.15
CA LYS A 124 -18.16 11.04 -0.51
C LYS A 124 -19.27 11.83 -1.17
N CYS A 125 -20.03 11.21 -2.05
CA CYS A 125 -21.35 11.71 -2.43
C CYS A 125 -22.19 11.61 -1.16
N ASP A 126 -22.07 12.61 -0.29
CA ASP A 126 -23.08 12.86 0.72
C ASP A 126 -24.36 13.09 -0.06
N GLY A 127 -25.25 12.09 0.00
CA GLY A 127 -26.51 12.10 -0.70
C GLY A 127 -27.19 13.44 -0.48
N ILE A 128 -27.59 14.09 -1.58
CA ILE A 128 -28.48 15.24 -1.56
C ILE A 128 -29.67 14.85 -0.67
N LYS A 129 -29.78 15.49 0.50
CA LYS A 129 -30.94 15.40 1.39
C LYS A 129 -32.12 16.18 0.80
#